data_AF-A0A2X3K4T1-F1
#
_entry.id   AF-A0A2X3K4T1-F1
#
_cell.length_a   1.000
_cell.length_b   1.000
_cell.length_c   1.000
_cell.angle_alpha   90.00
_cell.angle_beta   90.00
_cell.angle_gamma   90.00
#
_symmetry.space_group_name_H-M   'P 1'
#
loop_
_entity.id
_entity.type
_entity.pdbx_description
1 polymer ?
#
loop_
_entity_poly.entity_id
_entity_poly.type
_entity_poly.pdbx_seq_one_letter_code
_entity_poly.pdbx_strand_id
1 'polypeptide(L)'
;MQIDSKPEELDRLDRRIIQLKLEQQALMKESDEASKKRLDMLNEELSDKERQYSELEEEWKAEKASLSGTQTIKAELEQAKIAIEQARRVGGPGADV
;
A
#
# COMPACT_ATOMS: atom_id res chain seq x y z
N MET A 1 -2.32 -1.71 -17.08
CA MET A 1 -2.21 -2.27 -15.70
C MET A 1 -1.76 -1.14 -14.79
N GLN A 2 -2.65 -0.58 -13.98
CA GLN A 2 -2.36 0.49 -13.00
C GLN A 2 -2.17 -0.11 -11.60
N ILE A 3 -1.28 -1.09 -11.47
CA ILE A 3 -1.08 -1.81 -10.19
C ILE A 3 -0.17 -1.01 -9.23
N ASP A 4 0.39 0.13 -9.66
CA ASP A 4 1.24 0.98 -8.82
C ASP A 4 0.54 2.17 -8.16
N SER A 5 -0.74 2.43 -8.47
CA SER A 5 -1.47 3.53 -7.84
C SER A 5 -2.10 3.10 -6.52
N LYS A 6 -2.00 3.97 -5.52
CA LYS A 6 -2.71 3.85 -4.24
C LYS A 6 -4.22 3.67 -4.50
N PRO A 7 -4.92 2.76 -3.81
CA PRO A 7 -6.36 2.59 -3.91
C PRO A 7 -7.10 3.92 -3.79
N GLU A 8 -8.05 4.19 -4.68
CA GLU A 8 -8.82 5.44 -4.66
C GLU A 8 -9.51 5.68 -3.32
N GLU A 9 -9.88 4.61 -2.63
CA GLU A 9 -10.51 4.67 -1.31
C GLU A 9 -9.53 5.16 -0.22
N LEU A 10 -8.27 4.73 -0.26
CA LEU A 10 -7.23 5.29 0.62
C LEU A 10 -6.99 6.77 0.34
N ASP A 11 -6.97 7.19 -0.92
CA ASP A 11 -6.84 8.60 -1.28
C ASP A 11 -8.04 9.44 -0.83
N ARG A 12 -9.26 8.89 -0.93
CA ARG A 12 -10.47 9.54 -0.41
C ARG A 12 -10.41 9.70 1.11
N LEU A 13 -10.03 8.65 1.83
CA LEU A 13 -9.89 8.68 3.28
C LEU A 13 -8.81 9.67 3.73
N ASP A 14 -7.65 9.67 3.07
CA ASP A 14 -6.54 10.60 3.38
C ASP A 14 -6.97 12.06 3.23
N ARG A 15 -7.62 12.40 2.10
CA ARG A 15 -8.17 13.74 1.88
C ARG A 15 -9.20 14.13 2.94
N ARG A 16 -10.06 13.20 3.36
CA ARG A 16 -11.06 13.45 4.40
C ARG A 16 -10.41 13.67 5.76
N ILE A 17 -9.41 12.87 6.14
CA ILE A 17 -8.64 13.01 7.37
C ILE A 17 -7.95 14.38 7.41
N ILE A 18 -7.35 14.82 6.30
CA ILE A 18 -6.72 16.15 6.20
C ILE A 18 -7.75 17.27 6.43
N GLN A 19 -8.93 17.19 5.79
CA GLN A 19 -9.99 18.18 5.99
C GLN A 19 -10.44 18.25 7.44
N LEU A 20 -10.67 17.09 8.08
CA LEU A 20 -11.06 17.02 9.48
C LEU A 20 -9.98 17.62 10.38
N LYS A 21 -8.69 17.33 10.16
CA LYS A 21 -7.59 17.93 10.93
C LYS A 21 -7.52 19.45 10.81
N LEU A 22 -7.81 20.00 9.63
CA LEU A 22 -7.87 21.45 9.43
C LEU A 22 -9.03 22.09 10.20
N GLU A 23 -10.20 21.46 10.15
CA GLU A 23 -11.37 21.91 10.91
C GLU A 23 -11.16 21.77 12.43
N GLN A 24 -10.53 20.69 12.88
CA GLN A 24 -10.09 20.49 14.26
C GLN A 24 -9.23 21.66 14.74
N GLN A 25 -8.20 22.02 13.97
CA GLN A 25 -7.30 23.13 14.29
C GLN A 25 -8.01 24.49 14.33
N ALA A 26 -9.05 24.68 13.51
CA ALA A 26 -9.87 25.89 13.56
C ALA A 26 -10.70 25.94 14.86
N LEU A 27 -11.39 24.84 15.18
CA LEU A 27 -12.24 24.73 16.38
C LEU A 27 -11.44 24.80 17.69
N MET A 28 -10.19 24.32 17.71
CA MET A 28 -9.32 24.41 18.88
C MET A 28 -8.99 25.86 19.31
N LYS A 29 -9.21 26.86 18.43
CA LYS A 29 -9.02 28.28 18.75
C LYS A 29 -10.27 28.94 19.32
N GLU A 30 -11.39 28.23 19.29
CA GLU A 30 -12.68 28.69 19.80
C GLU A 30 -12.88 28.15 21.22
N SER A 31 -13.61 28.90 22.06
CA SER A 31 -13.77 28.60 23.48
C SER A 31 -15.22 28.44 23.93
N ASP A 32 -16.18 28.57 23.02
CA ASP A 32 -17.59 28.37 23.31
C ASP A 32 -17.97 26.88 23.38
N GLU A 33 -19.05 26.61 24.10
CA GLU A 33 -19.52 25.24 24.36
C GLU A 33 -19.97 24.51 23.09
N ALA A 34 -20.47 25.23 22.07
CA ALA A 34 -20.88 24.61 20.81
C ALA A 34 -19.64 24.11 20.04
N SER A 35 -18.57 24.90 20.02
CA SER A 35 -17.32 24.54 19.36
C SER A 35 -16.57 23.41 20.07
N LYS A 36 -16.58 23.36 21.41
CA LYS A 36 -16.07 22.19 22.15
C LYS A 36 -16.82 20.91 21.80
N LYS A 37 -18.16 20.95 21.79
CA LYS A 37 -18.98 19.78 21.42
C LYS A 37 -18.72 19.34 19.98
N ARG A 38 -18.57 20.29 19.06
CA ARG A 38 -18.22 19.98 17.66
C ARG A 38 -16.82 19.39 17.55
N LEU A 39 -15.86 19.89 18.31
CA LEU A 39 -14.50 19.35 18.37
C LEU A 39 -14.49 17.88 18.83
N ASP A 40 -15.27 17.54 19.85
CA ASP A 40 -15.38 16.16 20.34
C ASP A 40 -15.95 15.23 19.26
N MET A 41 -17.04 15.63 18.60
CA MET A 41 -17.62 14.86 17.48
C MET A 41 -16.63 14.69 16.33
N LEU A 42 -15.85 15.73 16.05
CA LEU A 42 -14.86 15.71 14.98
C LEU A 42 -13.67 14.80 15.33
N ASN A 43 -13.27 14.75 16.60
CA ASN A 43 -12.25 13.81 17.08
C ASN A 43 -12.69 12.36 16.93
N GLU A 44 -13.95 12.05 17.23
CA GLU A 44 -14.53 10.72 17.03
C GLU A 44 -14.53 10.34 15.54
N GLU A 45 -15.00 11.24 14.66
CA GLU A 45 -14.99 11.01 13.22
C GLU A 45 -13.57 10.82 12.69
N LEU A 46 -12.63 11.66 13.13
CA LEU A 46 -11.22 11.56 12.74
C LEU A 46 -10.62 10.21 13.13
N SER A 47 -10.86 9.76 14.36
CA SER A 47 -10.37 8.47 14.85
C SER A 47 -10.95 7.29 14.05
N ASP A 48 -12.23 7.34 13.70
CA ASP A 48 -12.86 6.32 12.86
C ASP A 48 -12.27 6.28 11.45
N LYS A 49 -12.03 7.46 10.85
CA LYS A 49 -11.40 7.55 9.51
C LYS A 49 -9.95 7.12 9.51
N GLU A 50 -9.17 7.47 10.53
CA GLU A 50 -7.78 7.04 10.68
C GLU A 50 -7.68 5.52 10.85
N ARG A 51 -8.61 4.90 11.61
CA ARG A 51 -8.70 3.44 11.73
C ARG A 51 -9.00 2.79 10.38
N GLN A 52 -10.03 3.24 9.67
CA GLN A 52 -10.39 2.72 8.34
C GLN A 52 -9.23 2.85 7.35
N TYR A 53 -8.52 3.98 7.40
CA TYR A 53 -7.34 4.20 6.57
C TYR A 53 -6.24 3.19 6.91
N SER A 54 -5.95 2.98 8.20
CA SER A 54 -4.90 2.05 8.65
C SER A 54 -5.20 0.61 8.24
N GLU A 55 -6.45 0.17 8.39
CA GLU A 55 -6.89 -1.18 8.01
C GLU A 55 -6.70 -1.41 6.51
N LEU A 56 -7.19 -0.48 5.69
CA LEU A 56 -7.10 -0.59 4.23
C LEU A 56 -5.66 -0.42 3.72
N GLU A 57 -4.84 0.38 4.40
CA GLU A 57 -3.44 0.57 4.05
C GLU A 57 -2.62 -0.70 4.36
N GLU A 58 -2.93 -1.38 5.46
CA GLU A 58 -2.31 -2.64 5.83
C GLU A 58 -2.66 -3.75 4.83
N GLU A 59 -3.94 -3.87 4.46
CA GLU A 59 -4.40 -4.80 3.43
C GLU A 59 -3.68 -4.56 2.09
N TRP A 60 -3.65 -3.29 1.65
CA TRP A 60 -2.96 -2.93 0.41
C TRP A 60 -1.46 -3.23 0.44
N LYS A 61 -0.79 -2.97 1.57
CA LYS A 61 0.64 -3.31 1.74
C LYS A 61 0.86 -4.82 1.69
N ALA A 62 -0.02 -5.62 2.31
CA ALA A 62 0.04 -7.07 2.27
C ALA A 62 -0.13 -7.62 0.85
N GLU A 63 -1.11 -7.09 0.09
CA GLU A 63 -1.33 -7.44 -1.31
C GLU A 63 -0.10 -7.12 -2.16
N LYS A 64 0.46 -5.92 -2.00
CA LYS A 64 1.64 -5.48 -2.74
C LYS A 64 2.86 -6.35 -2.44
N ALA A 65 3.06 -6.72 -1.18
CA ALA A 65 4.15 -7.61 -0.76
C ALA A 65 3.99 -9.02 -1.38
N SER A 66 2.77 -9.57 -1.37
CA SER A 66 2.47 -10.87 -1.98
C SER A 66 2.72 -10.89 -3.50
N LEU A 67 2.28 -9.84 -4.19
CA LEU A 67 2.52 -9.64 -5.62
C LEU A 67 4.02 -9.53 -5.95
N SER A 68 4.76 -8.73 -5.18
CA SER A 68 6.20 -8.57 -5.36
C SER A 68 6.95 -9.88 -5.13
N GLY A 69 6.64 -10.62 -4.06
CA GLY A 69 7.25 -11.92 -3.80
C GLY A 69 6.99 -12.92 -4.93
N THR A 70 5.77 -12.95 -5.46
CA THR A 70 5.42 -13.82 -6.59
C THR A 70 6.18 -13.46 -7.86
N GLN A 71 6.38 -12.17 -8.14
CA GLN A 71 7.17 -11.72 -9.29
C GLN A 71 8.65 -12.11 -9.17
N THR A 72 9.24 -11.97 -7.97
CA THR A 72 10.62 -12.38 -7.72
C THR A 72 10.80 -13.88 -7.93
N ILE A 73 9.93 -14.72 -7.36
CA ILE A 73 9.99 -16.17 -7.53
C ILE A 73 9.86 -16.56 -9.02
N LYS A 74 8.96 -15.92 -9.77
CA LYS A 74 8.84 -16.15 -11.21
C LYS A 74 10.10 -15.76 -11.98
N ALA A 75 10.73 -14.64 -11.63
CA ALA A 75 11.96 -14.19 -12.25
C ALA A 75 13.12 -15.17 -11.98
N GLU A 76 13.25 -15.64 -10.74
CA GLU A 76 14.25 -16.65 -10.35
C GLU A 76 14.02 -17.98 -11.08
N LEU A 77 12.77 -18.43 -11.20
CA LEU A 77 12.42 -19.63 -11.95
C LEU A 77 12.80 -19.52 -13.43
N GLU A 78 12.56 -18.38 -14.05
CA GLU A 78 12.92 -18.15 -15.45
C GLU A 78 14.44 -18.10 -15.64
N GLN A 79 15.17 -17.43 -14.73
CA GLN A 79 16.63 -17.45 -14.71
C GLN A 79 17.19 -18.86 -14.56
N ALA A 80 16.62 -19.68 -13.67
CA ALA A 80 17.03 -21.06 -13.49
C ALA A 80 16.79 -21.92 -14.75
N LYS A 81 15.65 -21.73 -15.44
CA LYS A 81 15.37 -22.41 -16.71
C LYS A 81 16.36 -22.01 -17.81
N ILE A 82 16.66 -20.71 -17.94
CA ILE A 82 17.65 -20.20 -18.89
C ILE A 82 19.03 -20.79 -18.58
N ALA A 83 19.43 -20.84 -17.30
CA ALA A 83 20.72 -21.41 -16.89
C ALA A 83 20.83 -22.90 -17.24
N ILE A 84 19.75 -23.68 -17.06
CA ILE A 84 19.70 -25.10 -17.46
C ILE A 84 19.83 -25.25 -18.98
N GLU A 85 19.12 -24.43 -19.75
CA GLU A 85 19.19 -24.45 -21.21
C GLU A 85 20.59 -24.07 -21.73
N GLN A 86 21.21 -23.06 -21.12
CA GLN A 86 22.60 -22.68 -21.43
C GLN A 86 23.58 -23.80 -21.09
N ALA A 87 23.48 -24.43 -19.91
CA ALA A 87 24.34 -25.54 -19.52
C ALA A 87 24.19 -26.74 -20.48
N ARG A 88 22.98 -27.04 -20.94
CA ARG A 88 22.73 -28.09 -21.94
C ARG A 88 23.35 -27.78 -23.31
N ARG A 89 23.36 -26.51 -23.73
CA ARG A 89 24.00 -26.08 -24.99
C ARG A 89 25.52 -26.11 -24.93
N VAL A 90 26.10 -25.76 -23.78
CA VAL A 90 27.56 -25.78 -23.57
C VAL A 90 28.08 -27.22 -23.39
N GLY A 91 27.24 -28.15 -22.91
CA GLY A 91 27.58 -29.57 -22.73
C GLY A 91 27.21 -30.52 -23.90
N GLY A 92 26.84 -30.02 -25.08
CA GLY A 92 26.53 -30.83 -26.26
C GLY A 92 27.76 -31.51 -26.89
N PRO A 93 27.61 -32.68 -27.55
CA PRO A 93 28.67 -33.68 -27.73
C PRO A 93 29.77 -33.23 -28.69
N GLY A 94 30.94 -32.91 -28.14
CA GLY A 94 32.16 -32.63 -28.89
C GLY A 94 33.45 -32.72 -28.07
N ALA A 95 33.42 -33.40 -26.92
CA ALA A 95 34.61 -33.58 -26.07
C ALA A 95 35.35 -34.90 -26.33
N ASP A 96 34.93 -35.71 -27.30
CA ASP A 96 35.62 -36.95 -27.70
C ASP A 96 35.50 -37.16 -29.23
N VAL A 97 36.35 -36.49 -30.03
CA VAL A 97 36.93 -37.04 -31.28
C VAL A 97 38.26 -36.34 -31.60
#